data_AF-A0A6M6JNV3-F1
#
_entry.id   AF-A0A6M6JNV3-F1
#
_cell.length_a   1.000
_cell.length_b   1.000
_cell.length_c   1.000
_cell.angle_alpha   90.00
_cell.angle_beta   90.00
_cell.angle_gamma   90.00
#
_symmetry.space_group_name_H-M   'P 1'
#
loop_
_entity.id
_entity.type
_entity.pdbx_description
1 polymer ?
#
loop_
_entity_poly.entity_id
_entity_poly.type
_entity_poly.pdbx_seq_one_letter_code
_entity_poly.pdbx_strand_id
1 'polypeptide(L)'
;MTDDRAGSGGSVELYARARAYDAVRAVLSDDHCHERGVAAAREVAEAVLAESGVTGLTDMTVELSLKLASALERIATDQGVAAVDLADVWFVD
;
A
#
# COMPACT_ATOMS: atom_id res chain seq x y z
N MET A 1 -19.55 31.02 -2.72
CA MET A 1 -19.56 29.55 -2.55
C MET A 1 -18.80 28.97 -3.73
N THR A 2 -17.50 28.73 -3.55
CA THR A 2 -16.66 28.00 -4.50
C THR A 2 -15.45 27.46 -3.73
N ASP A 3 -15.26 26.15 -3.90
CA ASP A 3 -14.28 25.18 -3.39
C ASP A 3 -13.14 25.56 -2.42
N ASP A 4 -13.22 24.99 -1.22
CA ASP A 4 -12.11 24.63 -0.31
C ASP A 4 -11.82 23.11 -0.35
N ARG A 5 -12.02 22.42 -1.48
CA ARG A 5 -11.85 20.96 -1.56
C ARG A 5 -10.44 20.48 -1.90
N ALA A 6 -9.54 21.35 -2.35
CA ALA A 6 -8.20 20.95 -2.78
C ALA A 6 -7.21 20.68 -1.62
N GLY A 7 -7.41 21.31 -0.46
CA GLY A 7 -6.51 21.15 0.69
C GLY A 7 -6.67 19.82 1.44
N SER A 8 -7.90 19.31 1.53
CA SER A 8 -8.18 18.09 2.30
C SER A 8 -7.84 16.81 1.55
N GLY A 9 -8.01 16.77 0.23
CA GLY A 9 -7.71 15.56 -0.57
C GLY A 9 -6.21 15.26 -0.65
N GLY A 10 -5.38 16.29 -0.84
CA GLY A 10 -3.92 16.12 -0.91
C GLY A 10 -3.31 15.66 0.42
N SER A 11 -3.81 16.15 1.56
CA SER A 11 -3.33 15.70 2.88
C SER A 11 -3.69 14.25 3.17
N VAL A 12 -4.88 13.80 2.76
CA VAL A 12 -5.33 12.41 2.90
C VAL A 12 -4.48 11.47 2.04
N GLU A 13 -4.22 11.85 0.77
CA GLU A 13 -3.37 11.06 -0.13
C GLU A 13 -1.93 10.92 0.39
N LEU A 14 -1.35 12.02 0.90
CA LEU A 14 -0.02 11.99 1.50
C LEU A 14 0.05 11.14 2.77
N TYR A 15 -1.00 11.17 3.60
CA TYR A 15 -1.10 10.33 4.79
C TYR A 15 -1.20 8.84 4.42
N ALA A 16 -2.10 8.49 3.50
CA ALA A 16 -2.26 7.12 3.00
C ALA A 16 -0.94 6.57 2.45
N ARG A 17 -0.20 7.39 1.69
CA ARG A 17 1.12 7.04 1.16
C ARG A 17 2.17 6.81 2.24
N ALA A 18 2.21 7.65 3.27
CA ALA A 18 3.14 7.45 4.38
C ALA A 18 2.85 6.14 5.12
N ARG A 19 1.58 5.86 5.41
CA ARG A 19 1.17 4.64 6.11
C ARG A 19 1.38 3.37 5.28
N ALA A 20 1.13 3.43 3.98
CA ALA A 20 1.47 2.38 3.03
C ALA A 20 2.98 2.08 3.05
N TYR A 21 3.82 3.12 3.04
CA TYR A 21 5.26 2.96 3.14
C TYR A 21 5.71 2.34 4.47
N ASP A 22 5.15 2.78 5.60
CA ASP A 22 5.49 2.22 6.92
C ASP A 22 5.17 0.73 7.01
N ALA A 23 4.02 0.30 6.48
CA ALA A 23 3.63 -1.10 6.44
C ALA A 23 4.57 -1.94 5.56
N VAL A 24 4.90 -1.46 4.36
CA VAL A 24 5.86 -2.14 3.47
C VAL A 24 7.24 -2.22 4.11
N ARG A 25 7.70 -1.12 4.71
CA ARG A 25 8.98 -1.08 5.41
C ARG A 25 9.01 -2.04 6.59
N ALA A 26 7.92 -2.18 7.35
CA ALA A 26 7.82 -3.11 8.45
C ALA A 26 8.04 -4.57 7.99
N VAL A 27 7.44 -4.96 6.86
CA VAL A 27 7.63 -6.29 6.26
C VAL A 27 9.07 -6.48 5.74
N LEU A 28 9.65 -5.45 5.12
CA LEU A 28 10.99 -5.52 4.52
C LEU A 28 12.14 -5.40 5.51
N SER A 29 11.94 -4.71 6.64
CA SER A 29 13.01 -4.35 7.59
C SER A 29 13.34 -5.45 8.59
N ASP A 30 12.57 -6.54 8.66
CA ASP A 30 12.90 -7.63 9.55
C ASP A 30 13.80 -8.63 8.83
N ASP A 31 15.11 -8.41 8.96
CA ASP A 31 16.21 -9.20 8.40
C ASP A 31 16.16 -10.68 8.86
N HIS A 32 15.17 -11.45 8.39
CA HIS A 32 14.94 -12.89 8.53
C HIS A 32 13.81 -13.41 9.46
N CYS A 33 12.92 -12.60 10.05
CA CYS A 33 11.72 -13.13 10.72
C CYS A 33 10.41 -12.56 10.12
N HIS A 34 9.95 -13.24 9.07
CA HIS A 34 8.72 -12.94 8.36
C HIS A 34 7.51 -12.68 9.29
N GLU A 35 7.38 -13.45 10.37
CA GLU A 35 6.30 -13.29 11.35
C GLU A 35 6.32 -11.94 12.08
N ARG A 36 7.51 -11.42 12.40
CA ARG A 36 7.67 -10.11 13.06
C ARG A 36 7.34 -8.97 12.10
N GLY A 37 7.76 -9.08 10.85
CA GLY A 37 7.41 -8.10 9.82
C GLY A 37 5.89 -8.02 9.60
N VAL A 38 5.20 -9.17 9.57
CA VAL A 38 3.74 -9.24 9.47
C VAL A 38 3.05 -8.63 10.69
N ALA A 39 3.53 -8.93 11.90
CA ALA A 39 2.98 -8.34 13.13
C ALA A 39 3.10 -6.82 13.13
N ALA A 40 4.27 -6.28 12.76
CA ALA A 40 4.49 -4.84 12.69
C ALA A 40 3.65 -4.16 11.60
N ALA A 41 3.47 -4.79 10.43
CA ALA A 41 2.58 -4.28 9.40
C ALA A 41 1.11 -4.26 9.86
N ARG A 42 0.69 -5.26 10.65
CA ARG A 42 -0.64 -5.27 11.27
C ARG A 42 -0.80 -4.14 12.28
N GLU A 43 0.20 -3.87 13.12
CA GLU A 43 0.17 -2.73 14.04
C GLU A 43 -0.01 -1.40 13.32
N VAL A 44 0.62 -1.21 12.15
CA VAL A 44 0.41 -0.01 11.31
C VAL A 44 -1.04 0.08 10.83
N ALA A 45 -1.63 -1.01 10.34
CA ALA A 45 -3.01 -1.03 9.87
C ALA A 45 -4.01 -0.75 11.02
N GLU A 46 -3.77 -1.33 12.20
CA GLU A 46 -4.57 -1.09 13.41
C GLU A 46 -4.48 0.38 13.87
N ALA A 47 -3.28 0.98 13.82
CA ALA A 47 -3.11 2.40 14.11
C ALA A 47 -3.88 3.29 13.14
N VAL A 48 -3.83 3.00 11.83
CA VAL A 48 -4.61 3.74 10.82
C VAL A 48 -6.11 3.62 11.06
N LEU A 49 -6.59 2.41 11.38
CA LEU A 49 -8.00 2.20 11.71
C LEU A 49 -8.42 3.01 12.95
N ALA A 50 -7.58 3.06 13.98
CA ALA A 50 -7.85 3.80 15.20
C ALA A 50 -7.83 5.32 15.00
N GLU A 51 -6.89 5.83 14.18
CA GLU A 51 -6.69 7.27 13.95
C GLU A 51 -7.65 7.86 12.91
N SER A 52 -7.87 7.13 11.80
CA SER A 52 -8.53 7.64 10.58
C SER A 52 -9.76 6.83 10.17
N GLY A 53 -10.10 5.79 10.94
CA GLY A 53 -11.24 4.93 10.66
C GLY A 53 -11.10 4.10 9.38
N VAL A 54 -12.22 3.51 8.98
CA VAL A 54 -12.30 2.66 7.78
C VAL A 54 -11.90 3.40 6.51
N THR A 55 -12.21 4.70 6.41
CA THR A 55 -11.83 5.53 5.26
C THR A 55 -10.32 5.61 5.12
N GLY A 56 -9.60 5.96 6.19
CA GLY A 56 -8.13 6.02 6.13
C GLY A 56 -7.48 4.66 5.86
N LEU A 57 -8.05 3.58 6.40
CA LEU A 57 -7.58 2.21 6.10
C LEU A 57 -7.82 1.83 4.64
N THR A 58 -8.97 2.24 4.09
CA THR A 58 -9.30 2.04 2.67
C THR A 58 -8.33 2.79 1.78
N ASP A 59 -8.06 4.06 2.07
CA ASP A 59 -7.14 4.90 1.30
C ASP A 59 -5.72 4.32 1.33
N MET A 60 -5.23 3.88 2.49
CA MET A 60 -3.96 3.17 2.63
C MET A 60 -3.92 1.89 1.77
N THR A 61 -5.01 1.10 1.77
CA THR A 61 -5.11 -0.14 1.01
C THR A 61 -5.10 0.12 -0.50
N VAL A 62 -5.81 1.16 -0.96
CA VAL A 62 -5.81 1.58 -2.37
C VAL A 62 -4.41 2.03 -2.79
N GLU A 63 -3.74 2.85 -2.00
CA GLU A 63 -2.37 3.30 -2.32
C GLU A 63 -1.37 2.13 -2.36
N LEU A 64 -1.47 1.17 -1.43
CA LEU A 64 -0.68 -0.07 -1.48
C LEU A 64 -0.92 -0.85 -2.78
N SER A 65 -2.19 -1.00 -3.17
CA SER A 65 -2.58 -1.71 -4.40
C SER A 65 -2.04 -1.02 -5.66
N LEU A 66 -2.09 0.31 -5.71
CA LEU A 66 -1.55 1.11 -6.81
C LEU A 66 -0.02 0.97 -6.91
N LYS A 67 0.69 1.04 -5.78
CA LYS A 67 2.15 0.86 -5.76
C LYS A 67 2.56 -0.55 -6.17
N LEU A 68 1.82 -1.56 -5.73
CA LEU A 68 2.03 -2.95 -6.10
C LEU A 68 1.79 -3.17 -7.61
N ALA A 69 0.69 -2.65 -8.16
CA ALA A 69 0.44 -2.69 -9.61
C ALA A 69 1.57 -2.02 -10.40
N SER A 70 2.01 -0.83 -9.99
CA SER A 70 3.15 -0.16 -10.63
C SER A 70 4.49 -0.92 -10.48
N ALA A 71 4.66 -1.74 -9.45
CA ALA A 71 5.84 -2.59 -9.30
C ALA A 71 5.74 -3.80 -10.24
N LEU A 72 4.58 -4.45 -10.31
CA LEU A 72 4.32 -5.55 -11.24
C LEU A 72 4.48 -5.13 -12.70
N GLU A 73 3.99 -3.95 -13.09
CA GLU A 73 4.17 -3.41 -14.44
C GLU A 73 5.63 -3.27 -14.83
N ARG A 74 6.49 -2.80 -13.90
CA ARG A 74 7.93 -2.69 -14.14
C ARG A 74 8.56 -4.07 -14.31
N ILE A 75 8.25 -4.99 -13.42
CA ILE A 75 8.78 -6.37 -13.45
C ILE A 75 8.33 -7.10 -14.73
N ALA A 76 7.06 -6.96 -15.10
CA ALA A 76 6.49 -7.56 -16.29
C ALA A 76 7.12 -6.97 -17.57
N THR A 77 7.35 -5.65 -17.59
CA THR A 77 8.09 -4.98 -18.67
C THR A 77 9.49 -5.56 -18.83
N ASP A 78 10.22 -5.75 -17.73
CA ASP A 78 11.57 -6.31 -17.74
C ASP A 78 11.58 -7.79 -18.19
N GLN A 79 10.50 -8.52 -17.93
CA GLN A 79 10.33 -9.93 -18.33
C GLN A 79 9.71 -10.11 -19.72
N GLY A 80 9.21 -9.04 -20.35
CA GLY A 80 8.51 -9.11 -21.64
C GLY A 80 7.15 -9.79 -21.59
N VAL A 81 6.46 -9.75 -20.45
CA VAL A 81 5.13 -10.35 -20.23
C VAL A 81 4.09 -9.26 -19.90
N ALA A 82 2.80 -9.58 -19.95
CA ALA A 82 1.77 -8.66 -19.47
C ALA A 82 1.73 -8.64 -17.93
N ALA A 83 1.52 -7.47 -17.34
CA ALA A 83 1.44 -7.33 -15.88
C ALA A 83 0.30 -8.13 -15.25
N VAL A 84 -0.81 -8.30 -16.00
CA VAL A 84 -1.95 -9.13 -15.57
C VAL A 84 -1.58 -10.62 -15.52
N ASP A 85 -0.84 -11.12 -16.51
CA ASP A 85 -0.38 -12.52 -16.52
C ASP A 85 0.59 -12.77 -15.36
N LEU A 86 1.47 -11.80 -15.07
CA LEU A 86 2.36 -11.86 -13.91
C LEU A 86 1.58 -11.85 -12.59
N ALA A 87 0.52 -11.03 -12.50
CA ALA A 87 -0.34 -10.98 -11.33
C ALA A 87 -1.09 -12.30 -11.12
N ASP A 88 -1.61 -12.92 -12.18
CA ASP A 88 -2.28 -14.22 -12.10
C ASP A 88 -1.35 -15.27 -11.48
N VAL A 89 -0.10 -15.37 -11.94
CA VAL A 89 0.89 -16.31 -11.39
C VAL A 89 1.24 -15.99 -9.93
N TRP A 90 1.34 -14.72 -9.56
CA TRP A 90 1.77 -14.33 -8.21
C TRP A 90 0.66 -14.43 -7.14
N PHE A 91 -0.61 -14.29 -7.53
CA PHE A 91 -1.73 -14.19 -6.59
C PHE A 91 -2.74 -15.32 -6.66
N VAL A 92 -2.83 -16.06 -7.77
CA VAL A 92 -3.90 -17.05 -8.00
C VAL A 92 -3.39 -18.50 -8.03
N ASP A 93 -2.08 -18.71 -8.19
CA ASP A 93 -1.41 -19.98 -8.58
C ASP A 93 -1.77 -20.42 -10.02
#